data_AF-A0A957EIE3-F1
#
_entry.id   AF-A0A957EIE3-F1
#
_cell.length_a   1.000
_cell.length_b   1.000
_cell.length_c   1.000
_cell.angle_alpha   90.00
_cell.angle_beta   90.00
_cell.angle_gamma   90.00
#
_symmetry.space_group_name_H-M   'P 1'
#
loop_
_entity.id
_entity.type
_entity.pdbx_description
1 polymer ?
#
loop_
_entity_poly.entity_id
_entity_poly.type
_entity_poly.pdbx_seq_one_letter_code
_entity_poly.pdbx_strand_id
1 'polypeptide(L)'
;MQKEQANNTMDQYKAIMASDLPDVDKVKEAFALITGTIVQQGEQEIEALRAMHDRENLVKEQIKVSTVRLVRDIFAGAYRQATGRKPWENADERG
;
A
#
# COMPACT_ATOMS: atom_id res chain seq x y z
N MET A 1 -0.92 19.65 0.04
CA MET A 1 -1.50 18.32 -0.19
C MET A 1 -0.51 17.17 0.05
N GLN A 2 0.51 16.91 -0.78
CA GLN A 2 1.40 15.73 -0.58
C GLN A 2 2.08 15.67 0.81
N LYS A 3 2.55 16.80 1.35
CA LYS A 3 3.15 16.85 2.72
C LYS A 3 2.15 16.56 3.84
N GLU A 4 0.90 16.97 3.67
CA GLU A 4 -0.16 16.80 4.67
C GLU A 4 -0.65 15.35 4.71
N GLN A 5 -0.73 14.72 3.54
CA GLN A 5 -1.04 13.29 3.41
C GLN A 5 0.09 12.42 3.96
N ALA A 6 1.37 12.76 3.69
CA ALA A 6 2.51 12.07 4.27
C ALA A 6 2.57 12.20 5.80
N ASN A 7 2.23 13.37 6.35
CA ASN A 7 2.13 13.58 7.80
C ASN A 7 1.02 12.72 8.40
N ASN A 8 -0.14 12.64 7.75
CA ASN A 8 -1.26 11.79 8.20
C ASN A 8 -0.90 10.29 8.17
N THR A 9 -0.27 9.80 7.10
CA THR A 9 0.18 8.40 7.02
C THR A 9 1.20 8.07 8.11
N MET A 10 2.13 8.98 8.42
CA MET A 10 3.13 8.75 9.46
C MET A 10 2.53 8.72 10.86
N ASP A 11 1.53 9.55 11.14
CA ASP A 11 0.85 9.54 12.42
C ASP A 11 -0.04 8.31 12.61
N GLN A 12 -0.72 7.86 11.55
CA GLN A 12 -1.43 6.57 11.55
C GLN A 12 -0.48 5.38 11.74
N TYR A 13 0.69 5.40 11.10
CA TYR A 13 1.73 4.39 11.30
C TYR A 13 2.16 4.32 12.77
N LYS A 14 2.45 5.47 13.40
CA LYS A 14 2.81 5.52 14.82
C LYS A 14 1.69 4.98 15.70
N ALA A 15 0.44 5.32 15.40
CA ALA A 15 -0.72 4.81 16.13
C ALA A 15 -0.84 3.27 16.03
N ILE A 16 -0.62 2.69 14.86
CA ILE A 16 -0.59 1.23 14.68
C ILE A 16 0.52 0.60 15.54
N MET A 17 1.72 1.17 15.50
CA MET A 17 2.86 0.64 16.26
C MET A 17 2.65 0.74 17.79
N ALA A 18 1.97 1.79 18.24
CA ALA A 18 1.63 2.02 19.64
C ALA A 18 0.40 1.23 20.13
N SER A 19 -0.34 0.57 19.24
CA SER A 19 -1.55 -0.19 19.61
C SER A 19 -1.26 -1.43 20.46
N ASP A 20 -2.28 -1.99 21.08
CA ASP A 20 -2.20 -3.27 21.83
C ASP A 20 -2.37 -4.51 20.94
N LEU A 21 -2.28 -4.35 19.61
CA LEU A 21 -2.32 -5.47 18.69
C LEU A 21 -1.11 -6.40 18.90
N PRO A 22 -1.22 -7.70 18.58
CA PRO A 22 -0.06 -8.58 18.46
C PRO A 22 0.97 -7.99 17.49
N ASP A 23 2.27 -8.14 17.76
CA ASP A 23 3.33 -7.53 16.94
C ASP A 23 3.22 -7.89 15.45
N VAL A 24 2.87 -9.14 15.15
CA VAL A 24 2.67 -9.59 13.76
C VAL A 24 1.50 -8.86 13.07
N ASP A 25 0.45 -8.53 13.84
CA ASP A 25 -0.70 -7.77 13.35
C ASP A 25 -0.34 -6.28 13.21
N LYS A 26 0.51 -5.71 14.07
CA LYS A 26 1.04 -4.34 13.88
C LYS A 26 1.81 -4.22 12.56
N VAL A 27 2.71 -5.17 12.29
CA VAL A 27 3.48 -5.20 11.03
C VAL A 27 2.55 -5.31 9.84
N LYS A 28 1.55 -6.20 9.89
CA LYS A 28 0.54 -6.36 8.86
C LYS A 28 -0.22 -5.06 8.57
N GLU A 29 -0.77 -4.41 9.60
CA GLU A 29 -1.53 -3.16 9.44
C GLU A 29 -0.65 -2.02 8.95
N ALA A 30 0.56 -1.87 9.48
CA ALA A 30 1.51 -0.85 9.06
C ALA A 30 1.92 -1.04 7.59
N PHE A 31 2.17 -2.28 7.19
CA PHE A 31 2.48 -2.61 5.79
C PHE A 31 1.28 -2.33 4.87
N ALA A 32 0.07 -2.66 5.31
CA ALA A 32 -1.18 -2.37 4.58
C ALA A 32 -1.33 -0.86 4.31
N LEU A 33 -1.15 -0.06 5.36
CA LEU A 33 -1.27 1.40 5.33
C LEU A 33 -0.27 2.03 4.36
N ILE A 34 1.01 1.69 4.48
CA ILE A 34 2.07 2.28 3.66
C ILE A 34 1.87 1.90 2.20
N THR A 35 1.72 0.61 1.91
CA THR A 35 1.60 0.15 0.52
C THR A 35 0.28 0.58 -0.12
N GLY A 36 -0.81 0.64 0.64
CA GLY A 36 -2.10 1.17 0.18
C GLY A 36 -2.00 2.66 -0.19
N THR A 37 -1.32 3.45 0.63
CA THR A 37 -1.08 4.89 0.35
C THR A 37 -0.28 5.06 -0.95
N ILE A 38 0.78 4.26 -1.15
CA ILE A 38 1.61 4.34 -2.36
C ILE A 38 0.81 3.96 -3.60
N VAL A 39 0.01 2.89 -3.53
CA VAL A 39 -0.84 2.46 -4.67
C VAL A 39 -1.85 3.54 -5.01
N GLN A 40 -2.57 4.07 -4.02
CA GLN A 40 -3.57 5.12 -4.23
C GLN A 40 -2.95 6.38 -4.87
N GLN A 41 -1.80 6.83 -4.36
CA GLN A 41 -1.10 7.98 -4.94
C GLN A 41 -0.62 7.70 -6.36
N GLY A 42 -0.08 6.50 -6.61
CA GLY A 42 0.38 6.12 -7.95
C GLY A 42 -0.75 6.02 -8.96
N GLU A 43 -1.95 5.58 -8.55
CA GLU A 43 -3.14 5.56 -9.42
C GLU A 43 -3.59 6.98 -9.81
N GLN A 44 -3.59 7.91 -8.87
CA GLN A 44 -3.88 9.33 -9.14
C GLN A 44 -2.86 9.95 -10.08
N GLU A 45 -1.58 9.64 -9.88
CA GLU A 45 -0.48 10.13 -10.72
C GLU A 45 -0.56 9.54 -12.13
N ILE A 46 -0.87 8.24 -12.26
CA ILE A 46 -1.13 7.59 -13.55
C ILE A 46 -2.26 8.29 -14.32
N GLU A 47 -3.35 8.66 -13.65
CA GLU A 47 -4.46 9.39 -14.26
C GLU A 47 -4.00 10.77 -14.76
N ALA A 48 -3.26 11.52 -13.93
CA ALA A 48 -2.73 12.83 -14.30
C ALA A 48 -1.76 12.75 -15.50
N LEU A 49 -0.80 11.82 -15.47
CA LEU A 49 0.18 11.62 -16.53
C LEU A 49 -0.48 11.20 -17.85
N ARG A 50 -1.55 10.38 -17.77
CA ARG A 50 -2.36 10.02 -18.94
C ARG A 50 -3.04 11.26 -19.54
N ALA A 51 -3.62 12.12 -18.71
CA ALA A 51 -4.26 13.37 -19.16
C ALA A 51 -3.26 14.35 -19.79
N MET A 52 -2.00 14.33 -19.34
CA MET A 52 -0.90 15.16 -19.87
C MET A 52 -0.23 14.58 -21.13
N HIS A 53 -0.63 13.38 -21.59
CA HIS A 53 0.04 12.63 -22.64
C HIS A 53 1.54 12.36 -22.38
N ASP A 54 1.96 12.36 -21.10
CA ASP A 54 3.34 12.06 -20.70
C ASP A 54 3.55 10.54 -20.61
N ARG A 55 3.85 9.94 -21.77
CA ARG A 55 3.98 8.49 -21.90
C ARG A 55 5.16 7.92 -21.13
N GLU A 56 6.26 8.66 -21.02
CA GLU A 56 7.47 8.16 -20.37
C GLU A 56 7.25 8.01 -18.87
N ASN A 57 6.75 9.06 -18.22
CA ASN A 57 6.50 9.01 -16.78
C ASN A 57 5.31 8.11 -16.44
N LEU A 58 4.30 8.02 -17.33
CA LEU A 58 3.17 7.09 -17.17
C LEU A 58 3.65 5.65 -17.00
N VAL A 59 4.59 5.19 -17.83
CA VAL A 59 5.12 3.82 -17.76
C VAL A 59 5.90 3.60 -16.45
N LYS A 60 6.69 4.59 -16.02
CA LYS A 60 7.45 4.50 -14.75
C LYS A 60 6.51 4.35 -13.55
N GLU A 61 5.44 5.15 -13.51
CA GLU A 61 4.50 5.11 -12.40
C GLU A 61 3.67 3.81 -12.40
N GLN A 62 3.28 3.30 -13.58
CA GLN A 62 2.65 1.98 -13.71
C GLN A 62 3.54 0.86 -13.17
N ILE A 63 4.84 0.85 -13.53
CA ILE A 63 5.79 -0.13 -13.02
C ILE A 63 5.86 -0.05 -11.49
N LYS A 64 5.99 1.15 -10.92
CA LYS A 64 6.02 1.36 -9.47
C LYS A 64 4.79 0.78 -8.77
N VAL A 65 3.58 1.09 -9.26
CA VAL A 65 2.34 0.55 -8.70
C VAL A 65 2.29 -0.98 -8.81
N SER A 66 2.63 -1.54 -9.97
CA SER A 66 2.68 -2.99 -10.18
C SER A 66 3.68 -3.69 -9.25
N THR A 67 4.86 -3.10 -9.04
CA THR A 67 5.84 -3.63 -8.09
C THR A 67 5.31 -3.63 -6.66
N VAL A 68 4.66 -2.56 -6.21
CA VAL A 68 4.09 -2.52 -4.85
C VAL A 68 2.99 -3.56 -4.66
N ARG A 69 2.12 -3.75 -5.67
CA ARG A 69 1.10 -4.82 -5.65
C ARG A 69 1.74 -6.21 -5.54
N LEU A 70 2.78 -6.49 -6.32
CA LEU A 70 3.53 -7.76 -6.22
C LEU A 70 4.10 -7.99 -4.80
N VAL A 71 4.69 -6.97 -4.18
CA VAL A 71 5.23 -7.12 -2.82
C VAL A 71 4.11 -7.39 -1.81
N ARG A 72 2.92 -6.80 -1.98
CA ARG A 72 1.76 -7.11 -1.13
C ARG A 72 1.32 -8.57 -1.26
N ASP A 73 1.38 -9.14 -2.45
CA ASP A 73 1.06 -10.57 -2.67
C ASP A 73 2.10 -11.50 -2.04
N ILE A 74 3.39 -11.15 -2.15
CA ILE A 74 4.48 -11.88 -1.48
C ILE A 74 4.31 -11.84 0.04
N PHE A 75 4.04 -10.65 0.60
CA PHE A 75 3.74 -10.50 2.02
C PHE A 75 2.51 -11.32 2.42
N ALA A 76 1.47 -11.36 1.58
CA ALA A 76 0.29 -12.17 1.82
C ALA A 76 0.60 -13.66 1.95
N GLY A 77 1.45 -14.18 1.07
CA GLY A 77 1.96 -15.55 1.14
C GLY A 77 2.72 -15.81 2.43
N ALA A 78 3.69 -14.95 2.75
CA ALA A 78 4.53 -15.09 3.94
C ALA A 78 3.71 -15.02 5.25
N TYR A 79 2.80 -14.06 5.36
CA TYR A 79 1.93 -13.89 6.52
C TYR A 79 1.04 -15.12 6.74
N ARG A 80 0.48 -15.67 5.65
CA ARG A 80 -0.34 -16.88 5.71
C ARG A 80 0.46 -18.09 6.15
N GLN A 81 1.69 -18.26 5.65
CA GLN A 81 2.55 -19.36 6.08
C GLN A 81 2.94 -19.24 7.56
N ALA A 82 3.23 -18.03 8.05
CA ALA A 82 3.66 -17.82 9.43
C ALA A 82 2.51 -17.90 10.45
N THR A 83 1.30 -17.46 10.07
CA THR A 83 0.20 -17.27 11.04
C THR A 83 -1.04 -18.14 10.77
N GLY A 84 -1.13 -18.78 9.60
CA GLY A 84 -2.33 -19.47 9.13
C GLY A 84 -3.48 -18.56 8.69
N ARG A 85 -3.37 -17.24 8.90
CA ARG A 85 -4.41 -16.24 8.59
C ARG A 85 -4.12 -15.51 7.28
N LYS A 86 -5.14 -14.92 6.64
CA LYS A 86 -4.91 -13.99 5.52
C LYS A 86 -4.64 -12.59 6.09
N PRO A 87 -3.69 -11.82 5.57
CA PRO A 87 -3.46 -10.47 6.09
C PRO A 87 -4.52 -9.46 5.64
N TRP A 88 -5.20 -9.74 4.52
CA TRP A 88 -6.27 -8.92 3.98
C TRP A 88 -7.55 -9.78 3.93
N GLU A 89 -8.40 -9.72 4.95
CA GLU A 89 -9.66 -10.52 4.99
C GLU A 89 -10.86 -9.80 4.36
N ASN A 90 -10.74 -8.52 3.97
CA ASN A 90 -11.83 -7.70 3.40
C ASN A 90 -11.49 -6.97 2.09
N ALA A 91 -10.59 -7.49 1.24
CA ALA A 91 -10.23 -6.83 -0.02
C ALA A 91 -10.21 -7.79 -1.21
N ASP A 92 -11.20 -8.68 -1.29
CA ASP A 92 -11.58 -9.28 -2.58
C ASP A 92 -12.63 -8.35 -3.23
N GLU A 93 -12.17 -7.20 -3.72
CA GLU A 93 -12.84 -6.55 -4.84
C GLU A 93 -11.83 -6.52 -5.97
N ARG A 94 -11.94 -7.53 -6.82
CA ARG A 94 -11.49 -7.46 -8.19
C ARG A 94 -12.07 -6.18 -8.81
N GLY A 95 -11.18 -5.30 -9.22
CA GLY A 95 -11.40 -4.24 -10.20
C GLY A 95 -10.13 -4.10 -11.03
#